data_AF-A0AAD8XVB1-F1
#
_entry.id   AF-A0AAD8XVB1-F1
#
_cell.length_a   1.000
_cell.length_b   1.000
_cell.length_c   1.000
_cell.angle_alpha   90.00
_cell.angle_beta   90.00
_cell.angle_gamma   90.00
#
_symmetry.space_group_name_H-M   'P 1'
#
loop_
_entity.id
_entity.type
_entity.pdbx_description
1 polymer ?
#
loop_
_entity_poly.entity_id
_entity_poly.type
_entity_poly.pdbx_seq_one_letter_code
_entity_poly.pdbx_strand_id
1 'polypeptide(L)'
;NAKATVNAYSTIWSDLEVVFLTDQDCLDALNEVEPDLIPFFHKEIGMFKADICRAAYLYLYGGYYFDVDVLVVRPFLAGDAKFVTVKGIGYHSNGFFQAFLASEKQNSIVGRSIQIMLQTLQGKRSRGRLFGPTALLQAWKEEGISLDENNETIYDNDGAYLLMEGNVNTLKREYSKISTVLRRNKHALSQKTPIVPDNDCEFSGGLCNFVVIDGADETLYFYSRILGTELCGKILHCKYQAAKAHFNAPPCEPSLDGKGCYWWPKLDDDTLKLDCEYSSDWPKQAKDTHNLFEDYNTCCHKDGGSSRCTG
;
A
#
# COMPACT_ATOMS: atom_id res chain seq x y z
N ASN A 1 7.70 -5.69 1.97
CA ASN A 1 7.09 -5.27 3.25
C ASN A 1 6.17 -6.34 3.79
N ALA A 2 5.09 -6.72 3.09
CA ALA A 2 4.23 -7.85 3.46
C ALA A 2 4.98 -9.11 3.97
N LYS A 3 5.95 -9.66 3.23
CA LYS A 3 6.74 -10.83 3.70
C LYS A 3 7.46 -10.58 5.03
N ALA A 4 8.03 -9.40 5.23
CA ALA A 4 8.70 -9.05 6.49
C ALA A 4 7.69 -8.92 7.65
N THR A 5 6.53 -8.34 7.38
CA THR A 5 5.41 -8.24 8.32
C THR A 5 4.90 -9.62 8.74
N VAL A 6 4.65 -10.51 7.77
CA VAL A 6 4.25 -11.91 8.04
C VAL A 6 5.31 -12.63 8.88
N ASN A 7 6.59 -12.52 8.51
CA ASN A 7 7.68 -13.13 9.26
C ASN A 7 7.77 -12.59 10.70
N ALA A 8 7.47 -11.31 10.94
CA ALA A 8 7.47 -10.75 12.28
C ALA A 8 6.37 -11.38 13.15
N TYR A 9 5.15 -11.49 12.62
CA TYR A 9 4.03 -12.07 13.37
C TYR A 9 4.10 -13.59 13.53
N SER A 10 4.69 -14.32 12.58
CA SER A 10 4.85 -15.78 12.69
C SER A 10 5.80 -16.21 13.81
N THR A 11 6.63 -15.29 14.34
CA THR A 11 7.41 -15.54 15.56
C THR A 11 6.58 -15.50 16.85
N ILE A 12 5.37 -14.93 16.78
CA ILE A 12 4.45 -14.80 17.92
C ILE A 12 3.36 -15.87 17.84
N TRP A 13 2.77 -16.06 16.66
CA TRP A 13 1.67 -17.00 16.44
C TRP A 13 2.11 -18.11 15.48
N SER A 14 2.22 -19.33 15.99
CA SER A 14 2.63 -20.51 15.21
C SER A 14 1.56 -20.96 14.21
N ASP A 15 0.30 -20.59 14.46
CA ASP A 15 -0.90 -20.88 13.68
C ASP A 15 -1.39 -19.66 12.89
N LEU A 16 -0.50 -18.69 12.63
CA LEU A 16 -0.81 -17.48 11.87
C LEU A 16 -1.38 -17.81 10.48
N GLU A 17 -2.64 -17.46 10.26
CA GLU A 17 -3.25 -17.43 8.94
C GLU A 17 -3.04 -16.05 8.30
N VAL A 18 -2.63 -16.04 7.03
CA VAL A 18 -2.41 -14.81 6.25
C VAL A 18 -3.21 -14.89 4.97
N VAL A 19 -4.08 -13.90 4.77
CA VAL A 19 -4.91 -13.77 3.57
C VAL A 19 -4.54 -12.47 2.85
N PHE A 20 -4.23 -12.56 1.56
CA PHE A 20 -4.09 -11.40 0.69
C PHE A 20 -5.40 -11.20 -0.07
N LEU A 21 -6.14 -10.15 0.31
CA LEU A 21 -7.48 -9.93 -0.21
C LEU A 21 -7.46 -9.57 -1.70
N THR A 22 -8.23 -10.31 -2.47
CA THR A 22 -8.57 -10.04 -3.87
C THR A 22 -9.92 -9.33 -3.95
N ASP A 23 -10.25 -8.77 -5.11
CA ASP A 23 -11.58 -8.22 -5.36
C ASP A 23 -12.70 -9.23 -5.12
N GLN A 24 -12.46 -10.52 -5.38
CA GLN A 24 -13.47 -11.56 -5.15
C GLN A 24 -13.68 -11.79 -3.65
N ASP A 25 -12.62 -11.86 -2.85
CA ASP A 25 -12.73 -11.99 -1.39
C ASP A 25 -13.51 -10.80 -0.79
N CYS A 26 -13.28 -9.60 -1.35
CA CYS A 26 -14.02 -8.39 -0.97
C CYS A 26 -15.50 -8.50 -1.32
N LEU A 27 -15.85 -8.99 -2.52
CA LEU A 27 -17.25 -9.17 -2.95
C LEU A 27 -17.97 -10.21 -2.11
N ASP A 28 -17.30 -11.31 -1.78
CA ASP A 28 -17.85 -12.36 -0.92
C ASP A 28 -18.13 -11.81 0.49
N ALA A 29 -17.18 -11.05 1.06
CA ALA A 29 -17.38 -10.39 2.35
C ALA A 29 -18.50 -9.34 2.30
N LEU A 30 -18.60 -8.55 1.23
CA LEU A 30 -19.65 -7.55 1.07
C LEU A 30 -21.03 -8.18 0.90
N ASN A 31 -21.13 -9.30 0.19
CA ASN A 31 -22.40 -10.01 0.02
C ASN A 31 -22.99 -10.46 1.38
N GLU A 32 -22.12 -10.85 2.32
CA GLU A 32 -22.52 -11.25 3.67
C GLU A 32 -22.78 -10.06 4.61
N VAL A 33 -22.00 -8.98 4.48
CA VAL A 33 -22.02 -7.87 5.45
C VAL A 33 -22.96 -6.74 5.04
N GLU A 34 -22.87 -6.28 3.80
CA GLU A 34 -23.62 -5.12 3.29
C GLU A 34 -23.69 -5.15 1.75
N PRO A 35 -24.60 -5.95 1.16
CA PRO A 35 -24.65 -6.14 -0.30
C PRO A 35 -24.98 -4.86 -1.08
N ASP A 36 -25.61 -3.86 -0.44
CA ASP A 36 -25.90 -2.57 -1.07
C ASP A 36 -24.63 -1.77 -1.43
N LEU A 37 -23.47 -2.14 -0.88
CA LEU A 37 -22.17 -1.56 -1.24
C LEU A 37 -21.58 -2.13 -2.54
N ILE A 38 -22.00 -3.31 -3.00
CA ILE A 38 -21.43 -3.98 -4.19
C ILE A 38 -21.49 -3.11 -5.45
N PRO A 39 -22.63 -2.45 -5.78
CA PRO A 39 -22.68 -1.57 -6.96
C PRO A 39 -21.71 -0.38 -6.89
N PHE A 40 -21.36 0.07 -5.68
CA PHE A 40 -20.37 1.12 -5.48
C PHE A 40 -18.95 0.57 -5.50
N PHE A 41 -18.71 -0.60 -4.92
CA PHE A 41 -17.42 -1.28 -4.94
C PHE A 41 -16.89 -1.50 -6.37
N HIS A 42 -17.76 -1.86 -7.31
CA HIS A 42 -17.39 -1.97 -8.73
C HIS A 42 -17.03 -0.63 -9.41
N LYS A 43 -17.55 0.49 -8.90
CA LYS A 43 -17.32 1.83 -9.45
C LYS A 43 -16.11 2.54 -8.83
N GLU A 44 -15.81 2.24 -7.57
CA GLU A 44 -14.67 2.81 -6.87
C GLU A 44 -13.35 2.21 -7.38
N ILE A 45 -12.27 2.98 -7.28
CA ILE A 45 -10.93 2.59 -7.73
C ILE A 45 -9.90 2.81 -6.62
N GLY A 46 -8.82 2.03 -6.66
CA GLY A 46 -7.66 2.19 -5.79
C GLY A 46 -8.02 2.20 -4.30
N MET A 47 -7.55 3.22 -3.58
CA MET A 47 -7.66 3.29 -2.12
C MET A 47 -9.10 3.28 -1.59
N PHE A 48 -10.06 3.88 -2.30
CA PHE A 48 -11.45 3.91 -1.83
C PHE A 48 -12.13 2.54 -1.92
N LYS A 49 -11.76 1.76 -2.93
CA LYS A 49 -12.19 0.36 -3.05
C LYS A 49 -11.60 -0.48 -1.91
N ALA A 50 -10.32 -0.26 -1.58
CA ALA A 50 -9.66 -0.91 -0.45
C ALA A 50 -10.28 -0.55 0.90
N ASP A 51 -10.71 0.72 1.10
CA ASP A 51 -11.42 1.16 2.31
C ASP A 51 -12.71 0.35 2.56
N ILE A 52 -13.50 0.11 1.50
CA ILE A 52 -14.73 -0.70 1.57
C ILE A 52 -14.38 -2.15 1.92
N CYS A 53 -13.43 -2.73 1.18
CA CYS A 53 -13.05 -4.14 1.35
C CYS A 53 -12.52 -4.44 2.76
N ARG A 54 -11.56 -3.63 3.24
CA ARG A 54 -10.93 -3.87 4.54
C ARG A 54 -11.95 -3.82 5.68
N ALA A 55 -12.90 -2.90 5.61
CA ALA A 55 -13.92 -2.76 6.65
C ALA A 55 -14.86 -3.98 6.65
N ALA A 56 -15.35 -4.40 5.47
CA ALA A 56 -16.23 -5.55 5.35
C ALA A 56 -15.55 -6.85 5.81
N TYR A 57 -14.32 -7.09 5.34
CA TYR A 57 -13.57 -8.29 5.72
C TYR A 57 -13.25 -8.32 7.22
N LEU A 58 -12.76 -7.19 7.76
CA LEU A 58 -12.44 -7.07 9.18
C LEU A 58 -13.71 -7.20 10.05
N TYR A 59 -14.86 -6.71 9.60
CA TYR A 59 -16.12 -6.90 10.32
C TYR A 59 -16.53 -8.38 10.34
N LEU A 60 -16.38 -9.10 9.23
CA LEU A 60 -16.83 -10.49 9.12
C LEU A 60 -15.92 -11.48 9.88
N TYR A 61 -14.62 -11.23 9.89
CA TYR A 61 -13.63 -12.18 10.41
C TYR A 61 -12.89 -11.70 11.66
N GLY A 62 -12.88 -10.39 11.93
CA GLY A 62 -12.00 -9.80 12.94
C GLY A 62 -10.53 -9.94 12.56
N GLY A 63 -9.66 -9.93 13.56
CA GLY A 63 -8.23 -10.12 13.41
C GLY A 63 -7.47 -8.82 13.12
N TYR A 64 -6.43 -8.93 12.31
CA TYR A 64 -5.47 -7.87 12.03
C TYR A 64 -5.47 -7.53 10.53
N TYR A 65 -5.61 -6.26 10.21
CA TYR A 65 -5.49 -5.73 8.85
C TYR A 65 -4.22 -4.89 8.71
N PHE A 66 -3.50 -5.08 7.59
CA PHE A 66 -2.36 -4.28 7.18
C PHE A 66 -2.48 -3.91 5.70
N ASP A 67 -2.17 -2.67 5.34
CA ASP A 67 -1.82 -2.40 3.94
C ASP A 67 -0.51 -3.15 3.60
N VAL A 68 -0.39 -3.61 2.36
CA VAL A 68 0.72 -4.46 1.90
C VAL A 68 2.09 -3.77 1.97
N ASP A 69 2.06 -2.44 2.02
CA ASP A 69 3.21 -1.57 2.13
C ASP A 69 3.48 -1.10 3.57
N VAL A 70 2.88 -1.69 4.60
CA VAL A 70 3.32 -1.50 5.99
C VAL A 70 4.51 -2.40 6.32
N LEU A 71 5.53 -1.84 6.97
CA LEU A 71 6.71 -2.57 7.43
C LEU A 71 6.73 -2.63 8.96
N VAL A 72 6.49 -3.82 9.48
CA VAL A 72 6.52 -4.09 10.91
C VAL A 72 7.94 -4.17 11.42
N VAL A 73 8.18 -3.40 12.48
CA VAL A 73 9.40 -3.43 13.30
C VAL A 73 9.21 -4.35 14.49
N ARG A 74 8.06 -4.24 15.14
CA ARG A 74 7.65 -5.06 16.28
C ARG A 74 6.17 -5.42 16.13
N PRO A 75 5.80 -6.70 16.25
CA PRO A 75 4.41 -7.11 16.34
C PRO A 75 3.67 -6.35 17.45
N PHE A 76 2.51 -5.79 17.12
CA PHE A 76 1.61 -5.20 18.09
C PHE A 76 0.63 -6.26 18.58
N LEU A 77 0.45 -6.37 19.90
CA LEU A 77 -0.49 -7.33 20.50
C LEU A 77 -1.65 -6.54 21.09
N ALA A 78 -2.85 -6.75 20.58
CA ALA A 78 -4.04 -5.98 20.98
C ALA A 78 -4.47 -6.28 22.43
N GLY A 79 -4.03 -7.40 23.00
CA GLY A 79 -4.45 -7.81 24.35
C GLY A 79 -5.98 -7.95 24.41
N ASP A 80 -6.59 -7.30 25.39
CA ASP A 80 -8.05 -7.28 25.58
C ASP A 80 -8.75 -6.17 24.77
N ALA A 81 -8.03 -5.45 23.90
CA ALA A 81 -8.63 -4.41 23.07
C ALA A 81 -9.54 -5.03 22.00
N LYS A 82 -10.79 -4.57 21.96
CA LYS A 82 -11.82 -4.99 21.00
C LYS A 82 -11.66 -4.33 19.64
N PHE A 83 -11.03 -3.17 19.60
CA PHE A 83 -10.76 -2.42 18.39
C PHE A 83 -9.48 -1.62 18.54
N VAL A 84 -8.66 -1.58 17.50
CA VAL A 84 -7.38 -0.88 17.49
C VAL A 84 -7.24 -0.13 16.18
N THR A 85 -6.88 1.15 16.27
CA THR A 85 -6.56 1.96 15.10
C THR A 85 -5.45 2.97 15.43
N VAL A 86 -5.09 3.80 14.45
CA VAL A 86 -3.98 4.74 14.56
C VAL A 86 -4.51 6.16 14.37
N LYS A 87 -4.21 7.07 15.31
CA LYS A 87 -4.38 8.52 15.13
C LYS A 87 -3.43 8.97 14.02
N GLY A 88 -3.97 9.33 12.85
CA GLY A 88 -3.17 9.78 11.72
C GLY A 88 -2.67 11.22 11.88
N ILE A 89 -1.73 11.65 11.04
CA ILE A 89 -1.28 13.06 11.04
C ILE A 89 -2.47 13.99 10.74
N GLY A 90 -2.61 15.04 11.55
CA GLY A 90 -3.70 16.01 11.41
C GLY A 90 -5.04 15.47 11.91
N TYR A 91 -5.02 14.43 12.73
CA TYR A 91 -6.13 14.08 13.60
C TYR A 91 -6.55 15.29 14.47
N HIS A 92 -7.83 15.60 14.64
CA HIS A 92 -9.03 14.87 14.21
C HIS A 92 -9.47 15.13 12.75
N SER A 93 -8.93 16.13 12.07
CA SER A 93 -9.43 16.60 10.77
C SER A 93 -9.29 15.57 9.64
N ASN A 94 -8.25 14.75 9.67
CA ASN A 94 -7.96 13.75 8.63
C ASN A 94 -8.47 12.34 8.94
N GLY A 95 -9.14 12.13 10.07
CA GLY A 95 -9.58 10.79 10.48
C GLY A 95 -8.45 9.90 11.02
N PHE A 96 -8.72 8.60 11.08
CA PHE A 96 -7.74 7.60 11.50
C PHE A 96 -6.85 7.14 10.34
N PHE A 97 -5.60 6.82 10.63
CA PHE A 97 -4.72 6.14 9.68
C PHE A 97 -5.10 4.65 9.60
N GLN A 98 -5.55 4.21 8.43
CA GLN A 98 -6.19 2.90 8.24
C GLN A 98 -5.29 1.84 7.61
N ALA A 99 -3.99 2.07 7.46
CA ALA A 99 -3.07 1.03 6.99
C ALA A 99 -2.81 -0.05 8.05
N PHE A 100 -3.27 0.17 9.28
CA PHE A 100 -3.31 -0.83 10.34
C PHE A 100 -4.63 -0.72 11.11
N LEU A 101 -5.31 -1.85 11.25
CA LEU A 101 -6.47 -2.01 12.13
C LEU A 101 -6.37 -3.37 12.82
N ALA A 102 -6.85 -3.47 14.05
CA ALA A 102 -7.18 -4.76 14.66
C ALA A 102 -8.57 -4.68 15.26
N SER A 103 -9.33 -5.77 15.20
CA SER A 103 -10.71 -5.76 15.66
C SER A 103 -11.20 -7.14 16.00
N GLU A 104 -12.08 -7.25 16.97
CA GLU A 104 -12.94 -8.42 17.09
C GLU A 104 -13.91 -8.49 15.90
N LYS A 105 -14.37 -9.72 15.62
CA LYS A 105 -15.45 -9.96 14.66
C LYS A 105 -16.71 -9.18 15.09
N GLN A 106 -17.42 -8.63 14.11
CA GLN A 106 -18.66 -7.88 14.29
C GLN A 106 -18.55 -6.65 15.22
N ASN A 107 -17.35 -6.07 15.34
CA ASN A 107 -17.15 -4.87 16.14
C ASN A 107 -18.06 -3.72 15.68
N SER A 108 -18.71 -3.03 16.63
CA SER A 108 -19.73 -2.02 16.33
C SER A 108 -19.17 -0.80 15.61
N ILE A 109 -17.94 -0.37 15.93
CA ILE A 109 -17.26 0.75 15.25
C ILE A 109 -17.00 0.38 13.78
N VAL A 110 -16.49 -0.83 13.51
CA VAL A 110 -16.24 -1.28 12.14
C VAL A 110 -17.55 -1.38 11.36
N GLY A 111 -18.57 -2.02 11.93
CA GLY A 111 -19.90 -2.15 11.32
C GLY A 111 -20.54 -0.79 11.04
N ARG A 112 -20.46 0.15 11.99
CA ARG A 112 -20.95 1.51 11.81
C ARG A 112 -20.19 2.26 10.72
N SER A 113 -18.88 2.04 10.58
CA SER A 113 -18.09 2.66 9.51
C SER A 113 -18.54 2.22 8.11
N ILE A 114 -18.92 0.95 7.95
CA ILE A 114 -19.48 0.41 6.70
C ILE A 114 -20.80 1.13 6.35
N GLN A 115 -21.68 1.30 7.34
CA GLN A 115 -22.95 2.01 7.16
C GLN A 115 -22.74 3.48 6.76
N ILE A 116 -21.76 4.15 7.37
CA ILE A 116 -21.41 5.55 7.04
C ILE A 116 -20.84 5.65 5.63
N MET A 117 -20.00 4.70 5.20
CA MET A 117 -19.50 4.62 3.83
C MET A 117 -20.65 4.45 2.82
N LEU A 118 -21.58 3.54 3.07
CA LEU A 118 -22.78 3.35 2.23
C LEU A 118 -23.62 4.63 2.14
N GLN A 119 -23.93 5.25 3.29
CA GLN A 119 -24.71 6.50 3.32
C GLN A 119 -24.02 7.63 2.55
N THR A 120 -22.69 7.73 2.64
CA THR A 120 -21.91 8.71 1.89
C THR A 120 -21.98 8.46 0.38
N LEU A 121 -21.86 7.20 -0.05
CA LEU A 121 -21.95 6.81 -1.46
C LEU A 121 -23.35 6.99 -2.06
N GLN A 122 -24.39 6.84 -1.23
CA GLN A 122 -25.78 7.13 -1.57
C GLN A 122 -26.11 8.64 -1.56
N GLY A 123 -25.15 9.52 -1.24
CA GLY A 123 -25.37 10.96 -1.14
C GLY A 123 -26.19 11.40 0.09
N LYS A 124 -26.39 10.50 1.07
CA LYS A 124 -27.07 10.79 2.34
C LYS A 124 -26.14 11.49 3.35
N ARG A 125 -24.82 11.42 3.13
CA ARG A 125 -23.78 12.13 3.89
C ARG A 125 -22.82 12.84 2.94
N SER A 126 -22.18 13.90 3.44
CA SER A 126 -21.14 14.59 2.69
C SER A 126 -19.90 13.69 2.51
N ARG A 127 -19.39 13.62 1.28
CA ARG A 127 -18.13 12.90 1.00
C ARG A 127 -16.95 13.77 1.41
N GLY A 128 -16.29 13.38 2.49
CA GLY A 128 -15.01 13.96 2.90
C GLY A 128 -13.89 13.62 1.93
N ARG A 129 -12.73 14.27 2.07
CA ARG A 129 -11.55 14.02 1.23
C ARG A 129 -11.01 12.60 1.37
N LEU A 130 -11.04 12.06 2.60
CA LEU A 130 -10.55 10.73 2.93
C LEU A 130 -11.74 9.85 3.30
N PHE A 131 -12.14 8.97 2.40
CA PHE A 131 -13.40 8.23 2.50
C PHE A 131 -13.43 7.28 3.72
N GLY A 132 -12.61 6.23 3.72
CA GLY A 132 -12.51 5.29 4.84
C GLY A 132 -12.10 5.94 6.16
N PRO A 133 -10.96 6.67 6.23
CA PRO A 133 -10.49 7.33 7.44
C PRO A 133 -11.53 8.19 8.16
N THR A 134 -12.31 8.97 7.39
CA THR A 134 -13.36 9.82 7.94
C THR A 134 -14.55 9.00 8.40
N ALA A 135 -14.96 7.98 7.64
CA ALA A 135 -16.08 7.12 8.01
C ALA A 135 -15.83 6.38 9.33
N LEU A 136 -14.61 5.88 9.53
CA LEU A 136 -14.23 5.20 10.77
C LEU A 136 -14.14 6.15 11.96
N LEU A 137 -13.64 7.37 11.78
CA LEU A 137 -13.66 8.38 12.85
C LEU A 137 -15.09 8.80 13.21
N GLN A 138 -15.96 8.95 12.23
CA GLN A 138 -17.38 9.25 12.49
C GLN A 138 -18.05 8.08 13.22
N ALA A 139 -17.78 6.84 12.81
CA ALA A 139 -18.30 5.65 13.48
C ALA A 139 -17.87 5.62 14.94
N TRP A 140 -16.58 5.81 15.22
CA TRP A 140 -16.06 5.91 16.58
C TRP A 140 -16.82 6.95 17.42
N LYS A 141 -17.04 8.15 16.88
CA LYS A 141 -17.76 9.22 17.57
C LYS A 141 -19.23 8.88 17.80
N GLU A 142 -19.89 8.22 16.85
CA GLU A 142 -21.30 7.87 16.91
C GLU A 142 -21.61 6.69 17.84
N GLU A 143 -20.65 5.79 18.04
CA GLU A 143 -20.74 4.70 19.02
C GLU A 143 -20.65 5.17 20.48
N GLY A 144 -20.64 6.50 20.72
CA GLY A 144 -20.70 7.06 22.07
C GLY A 144 -19.37 7.10 22.81
N ILE A 145 -18.28 6.78 22.12
CA ILE A 145 -16.95 6.78 22.70
C ILE A 145 -16.49 8.23 22.89
N SER A 146 -16.52 8.68 24.14
CA SER A 146 -16.11 10.02 24.53
C SER A 146 -14.61 10.20 24.26
N LEU A 147 -14.30 11.16 23.38
CA LEU A 147 -12.95 11.68 23.26
C LEU A 147 -12.74 12.62 24.45
N ASP A 148 -12.04 12.15 25.47
CA ASP A 148 -11.38 13.09 26.37
C ASP A 148 -10.23 13.71 25.57
N GLU A 149 -10.49 14.88 24.96
CA GLU A 149 -9.54 15.58 24.09
C GLU A 149 -8.20 15.88 24.77
N ASN A 150 -8.17 15.86 26.11
CA ASN A 150 -6.97 16.09 26.91
C ASN A 150 -6.25 14.81 27.30
N ASN A 151 -6.86 13.64 27.11
CA ASN A 151 -6.27 12.39 27.53
C ASN A 151 -5.53 11.75 26.36
N GLU A 152 -4.21 11.76 26.47
CA GLU A 152 -3.32 10.92 25.66
C GLU A 152 -3.57 9.42 25.89
N THR A 153 -4.39 9.06 26.89
CA THR A 153 -4.64 7.68 27.27
C THR A 153 -5.33 6.88 26.18
N ILE A 154 -4.91 5.63 26.13
CA ILE A 154 -4.98 4.81 24.95
C ILE A 154 -6.18 3.86 24.98
N TYR A 155 -6.74 3.61 26.17
CA TYR A 155 -7.95 2.82 26.35
C TYR A 155 -9.15 3.74 26.57
N ASP A 156 -10.17 3.60 25.72
CA ASP A 156 -11.51 4.02 26.13
C ASP A 156 -12.19 2.95 26.98
N ASN A 157 -13.32 3.31 27.59
CA ASN A 157 -14.09 2.40 28.44
C ASN A 157 -14.73 1.23 27.67
N ASP A 158 -14.74 1.27 26.33
CA ASP A 158 -15.38 0.28 25.48
C ASP A 158 -14.37 -0.72 24.88
N GLY A 159 -13.11 -0.59 25.26
CA GLY A 159 -12.03 -1.51 24.91
C GLY A 159 -11.36 -1.17 23.59
N ALA A 160 -11.47 0.06 23.08
CA ALA A 160 -10.72 0.45 21.90
C ALA A 160 -9.39 1.14 22.25
N TYR A 161 -8.38 0.87 21.41
CA TYR A 161 -6.98 1.23 21.60
C TYR A 161 -6.46 2.12 20.46
N LEU A 162 -5.88 3.27 20.80
CA LEU A 162 -5.43 4.25 19.80
C LEU A 162 -3.90 4.43 19.76
N LEU A 163 -3.27 3.87 18.75
CA LEU A 163 -1.86 4.16 18.43
C LEU A 163 -1.72 5.56 17.81
N MET A 164 -0.49 6.04 17.63
CA MET A 164 -0.21 7.35 17.04
C MET A 164 0.75 7.25 15.84
N GLU A 165 0.38 7.87 14.72
CA GLU A 165 1.28 8.11 13.59
C GLU A 165 2.03 9.44 13.79
N GLY A 166 3.35 9.43 13.64
CA GLY A 166 4.14 10.66 13.72
C GLY A 166 5.37 10.66 12.84
N ASN A 167 5.81 11.85 12.47
CA ASN A 167 7.09 12.02 11.78
C ASN A 167 8.22 11.72 12.78
N VAL A 168 9.19 10.88 12.39
CA VAL A 168 10.31 10.50 13.26
C VAL A 168 11.05 11.71 13.85
N ASN A 169 11.20 12.81 13.11
CA ASN A 169 11.90 14.00 13.62
C ASN A 169 11.06 14.79 14.63
N THR A 170 9.74 14.86 14.42
CA THR A 170 8.81 15.45 15.39
C THR A 170 8.77 14.61 16.66
N LEU A 171 8.57 13.30 16.52
CA LEU A 171 8.53 12.36 17.63
C LEU A 171 9.83 12.35 18.45
N LYS A 172 11.01 12.50 17.83
CA LYS A 172 12.28 12.62 18.56
C LYS A 172 12.36 13.84 19.48
N ARG A 173 11.64 14.92 19.17
CA ARG A 173 11.62 16.14 20.00
C ARG A 173 10.63 15.99 21.16
N GLU A 174 9.51 15.35 20.90
CA GLU A 174 8.41 15.21 21.86
C GLU A 174 8.62 14.03 22.81
N TYR A 175 9.24 12.94 22.34
CA TYR A 175 9.36 11.68 23.06
C TYR A 175 10.83 11.25 23.22
N SER A 176 11.32 11.36 24.46
CA SER A 176 12.72 11.14 24.79
C SER A 176 13.15 9.67 24.64
N LYS A 177 12.27 8.69 24.90
CA LYS A 177 12.61 7.25 24.78
C LYS A 177 12.63 6.80 23.33
N ILE A 178 11.82 7.39 22.45
CA ILE A 178 11.90 7.15 20.99
C ILE A 178 13.31 7.41 20.49
N SER A 179 13.97 8.47 20.97
CA SER A 179 15.36 8.74 20.61
C SER A 179 16.30 7.59 20.99
N THR A 180 16.05 6.91 22.11
CA THR A 180 16.83 5.76 22.59
C THR A 180 16.53 4.49 21.77
N VAL A 181 15.26 4.22 21.46
CA VAL A 181 14.85 3.09 20.60
C VAL A 181 15.45 3.25 19.20
N LEU A 182 15.35 4.45 18.63
CA LEU A 182 15.93 4.77 17.32
C LEU A 182 17.46 4.73 17.33
N ARG A 183 18.12 5.11 18.44
CA ARG A 183 19.59 5.00 18.55
C ARG A 183 20.05 3.55 18.64
N ARG A 184 19.41 2.74 19.49
CA ARG A 184 19.76 1.31 19.65
C ARG A 184 19.59 0.54 18.34
N ASN A 185 18.59 0.92 17.55
CA ASN A 185 18.28 0.25 16.30
C ASN A 185 18.59 1.13 15.06
N LYS A 186 19.52 2.09 15.18
CA LYS A 186 19.82 3.08 14.12
C LYS A 186 20.11 2.43 12.76
N HIS A 187 20.71 1.25 12.77
CA HIS A 187 21.05 0.50 11.56
C HIS A 187 19.93 -0.41 11.03
N ALA A 188 18.93 -0.71 11.85
CA ALA A 188 17.80 -1.61 11.54
C ALA A 188 16.50 -0.86 11.23
N LEU A 189 16.34 0.38 11.74
CA LEU A 189 15.09 1.12 11.66
C LEU A 189 15.03 2.13 10.51
N SER A 190 16.14 2.78 10.16
CA SER A 190 16.14 3.59 8.94
C SER A 190 15.84 2.67 7.77
N GLN A 191 14.69 2.88 7.10
CA GLN A 191 14.42 2.25 5.83
C GLN A 191 15.62 2.54 4.95
N LYS A 192 16.38 1.49 4.63
CA LYS A 192 17.47 1.64 3.69
C LYS A 192 16.82 1.66 2.33
N THR A 193 17.18 2.66 1.54
CA THR A 193 17.06 2.53 0.10
C THR A 193 17.74 1.21 -0.26
N PRO A 194 17.15 0.35 -1.11
CA PRO A 194 17.82 -0.84 -1.58
C PRO A 194 19.20 -0.41 -2.06
N ILE A 195 20.26 -0.86 -1.38
CA ILE A 195 21.63 -0.63 -1.85
C ILE A 195 21.73 -1.50 -3.09
N VAL A 196 21.34 -0.94 -4.23
CA VAL A 196 21.71 -1.51 -5.52
C VAL A 196 23.22 -1.31 -5.57
N PRO A 197 24.02 -2.41 -5.64
CA PRO A 197 25.46 -2.27 -5.77
C PRO A 197 25.74 -1.33 -6.95
N ASP A 198 26.50 -0.27 -6.70
CA ASP A 198 26.92 0.76 -7.66
C ASP A 198 25.92 1.87 -8.08
N ASN A 199 24.73 2.00 -7.46
CA ASN A 199 23.85 3.14 -7.77
C ASN A 199 23.72 4.12 -6.59
N ASP A 200 24.38 5.28 -6.73
CA ASP A 200 24.03 6.52 -6.02
C ASP A 200 22.64 6.98 -6.50
N CYS A 201 21.57 6.34 -6.00
CA CYS A 201 20.21 6.84 -6.20
C CYS A 201 19.88 7.85 -5.10
N GLU A 202 19.66 9.11 -5.48
CA GLU A 202 19.12 10.14 -4.60
C GLU A 202 17.60 10.04 -4.55
N PHE A 203 17.04 9.97 -3.34
CA PHE A 203 15.60 9.96 -3.11
C PHE A 203 15.18 11.33 -2.61
N SER A 204 14.13 11.91 -3.20
CA SER A 204 13.45 13.07 -2.61
C SER A 204 12.01 12.75 -2.26
N GLY A 205 11.56 13.30 -1.14
CA GLY A 205 10.18 13.16 -0.69
C GLY A 205 10.04 13.54 0.78
N GLY A 206 9.16 14.50 1.06
CA GLY A 206 8.97 15.06 2.40
C GLY A 206 8.15 14.18 3.35
N LEU A 207 7.56 13.09 2.86
CA LEU A 207 6.67 12.24 3.66
C LEU A 207 7.28 10.89 4.05
N CYS A 208 8.59 10.75 3.98
CA CYS A 208 9.29 9.57 4.50
C CYS A 208 9.42 9.60 6.02
N ASN A 209 9.65 8.43 6.61
CA ASN A 209 9.91 8.25 8.04
C ASN A 209 8.73 8.64 8.93
N PHE A 210 7.52 8.24 8.53
CA PHE A 210 6.40 8.18 9.46
C PHE A 210 6.36 6.80 10.08
N VAL A 211 6.15 6.81 11.39
CA VAL A 211 6.12 5.60 12.22
C VAL A 211 4.86 5.61 13.05
N VAL A 212 4.42 4.42 13.39
CA VAL A 212 3.35 4.21 14.36
C VAL A 212 3.96 3.77 15.67
N ILE A 213 3.57 4.49 16.72
CA ILE A 213 4.02 4.26 18.08
C ILE A 213 2.85 4.05 19.02
N ASP A 214 3.15 3.43 20.15
CA ASP A 214 2.38 3.59 21.36
C ASP A 214 2.68 4.95 22.01
N GLY A 215 1.65 5.72 22.35
CA GLY A 215 1.85 7.00 23.06
C GLY A 215 2.29 6.81 24.52
N ALA A 216 1.92 5.70 25.17
CA ALA A 216 2.06 5.53 26.60
C ALA A 216 3.44 4.99 26.97
N ASP A 217 3.92 4.01 26.21
CA ASP A 217 5.23 3.40 26.45
C ASP A 217 6.31 3.82 25.44
N GLU A 218 5.94 4.62 24.43
CA GLU A 218 6.80 5.10 23.35
C GLU A 218 7.37 3.97 22.45
N THR A 219 6.72 2.79 22.44
CA THR A 219 7.11 1.66 21.59
C THR A 219 6.82 1.96 20.13
N LEU A 220 7.84 1.78 19.26
CA LEU A 220 7.69 1.82 17.81
C LEU A 220 7.28 0.44 17.29
N TYR A 221 6.14 0.37 16.59
CA TYR A 221 5.61 -0.88 16.03
C TYR A 221 5.88 -1.04 14.54
N PHE A 222 5.64 0.00 13.72
CA PHE A 222 5.81 -0.11 12.26
C PHE A 222 6.04 1.24 11.57
N TYR A 223 6.50 1.17 10.32
CA TYR A 223 6.57 2.30 9.41
C TYR A 223 5.29 2.42 8.60
N SER A 224 4.64 3.59 8.64
CA SER A 224 3.41 3.86 7.90
C SER A 224 3.64 4.31 6.46
N ARG A 225 4.84 4.80 6.15
CA ARG A 225 5.20 5.32 4.81
C ARG A 225 6.55 4.79 4.41
N ILE A 226 6.62 4.20 3.23
CA ILE A 226 7.80 3.43 2.82
C ILE A 226 8.46 3.99 1.57
N LEU A 227 9.79 4.01 1.61
CA LEU A 227 10.66 4.38 0.49
C LEU A 227 10.29 3.62 -0.79
N GLY A 228 10.23 4.35 -1.90
CA GLY A 228 9.88 3.83 -3.22
C GLY A 228 8.41 4.03 -3.59
N THR A 229 7.59 4.61 -2.71
CA THR A 229 6.23 5.05 -3.04
C THR A 229 6.24 6.48 -3.57
N GLU A 230 5.21 6.89 -4.31
CA GLU A 230 5.13 8.27 -4.85
C GLU A 230 5.20 9.35 -3.77
N LEU A 231 4.74 9.03 -2.55
CA LEU A 231 4.72 9.93 -1.40
C LEU A 231 6.02 9.86 -0.58
N CYS A 232 6.74 8.74 -0.60
CA CYS A 232 7.99 8.58 0.11
C CYS A 232 9.12 8.13 -0.83
N GLY A 233 9.91 9.12 -1.27
CA GLY A 233 11.13 8.90 -2.02
C GLY A 233 10.85 8.58 -3.48
N LYS A 234 10.66 9.60 -4.32
CA LYS A 234 10.91 9.44 -5.76
C LYS A 234 12.41 9.38 -5.96
N ILE A 235 12.86 8.38 -6.71
CA ILE A 235 14.21 8.34 -7.25
C ILE A 235 14.36 9.59 -8.13
N LEU A 236 15.10 10.59 -7.66
CA LEU A 236 15.36 11.81 -8.43
C LEU A 236 16.39 11.54 -9.52
N HIS A 237 17.45 10.86 -9.11
CA HIS A 237 18.57 10.53 -9.97
C HIS A 237 19.18 9.26 -9.42
N CYS A 238 19.07 8.17 -10.15
CA CYS A 238 20.14 7.18 -10.09
C CYS A 238 21.22 7.71 -11.01
N LYS A 239 22.44 7.90 -10.50
CA LYS A 239 23.62 7.94 -11.37
C LYS A 239 23.72 6.57 -12.03
N TYR A 240 22.93 6.36 -13.08
CA TYR A 240 23.23 5.34 -14.06
C TYR A 240 24.56 5.82 -14.63
N GLN A 241 25.68 5.27 -14.15
CA GLN A 241 26.73 5.04 -15.10
C GLN A 241 26.06 4.13 -16.12
N ALA A 242 25.63 4.72 -17.22
CA ALA A 242 25.66 4.01 -18.47
C ALA A 242 27.13 3.58 -18.64
N ALA A 243 27.51 2.51 -17.96
CA ALA A 243 27.98 1.37 -18.70
C ALA A 243 26.94 1.20 -19.84
N LYS A 244 27.16 1.95 -20.92
CA LYS A 244 27.50 1.30 -22.17
C LYS A 244 28.22 0.04 -21.73
N ALA A 245 27.47 -1.05 -21.66
CA ALA A 245 28.03 -2.26 -22.15
C ALA A 245 28.58 -1.88 -23.53
N HIS A 246 29.85 -1.48 -23.56
CA HIS A 246 30.79 -2.15 -24.41
C HIS A 246 30.67 -3.64 -24.08
N PHE A 247 29.53 -4.24 -24.46
CA PHE A 247 29.61 -5.48 -25.17
C PHE A 247 30.61 -5.16 -26.26
N ASN A 248 31.85 -5.59 -26.05
CA ASN A 248 32.56 -6.21 -27.14
C ASN A 248 31.64 -7.33 -27.62
N ALA A 249 30.64 -6.95 -28.41
CA ALA A 249 29.89 -7.84 -29.23
C ALA A 249 30.98 -8.58 -30.02
N PRO A 250 31.17 -9.90 -29.82
CA PRO A 250 32.02 -10.63 -30.74
C PRO A 250 31.52 -10.36 -32.17
N PRO A 251 32.43 -10.28 -33.15
CA PRO A 251 32.04 -9.98 -34.53
C PRO A 251 30.92 -10.94 -34.94
N CYS A 252 29.78 -10.36 -35.33
CA CYS A 252 28.67 -11.11 -35.87
C CYS A 252 29.09 -11.82 -37.15
N GLU A 253 28.74 -13.11 -37.29
CA GLU A 253 28.96 -13.82 -38.54
C GLU A 253 28.00 -13.27 -39.61
N PRO A 254 28.49 -12.98 -40.83
CA PRO A 254 27.65 -12.51 -41.91
C PRO A 254 26.68 -13.62 -42.33
N SER A 255 25.41 -13.24 -42.52
CA SER A 255 24.40 -14.10 -43.16
C SER A 255 24.88 -14.59 -44.53
N LEU A 256 24.46 -15.81 -44.90
CA LEU A 256 24.81 -16.45 -46.17
C LEU A 256 24.31 -15.67 -47.40
N ASP A 257 23.33 -14.78 -47.24
CA ASP A 257 22.80 -13.93 -48.31
C ASP A 257 23.41 -12.52 -48.34
N GLY A 258 24.32 -12.22 -47.41
CA GLY A 258 25.04 -10.94 -47.32
C GLY A 258 24.19 -9.74 -46.91
N LYS A 259 22.96 -9.94 -46.39
CA LYS A 259 22.03 -8.83 -46.11
C LYS A 259 21.74 -8.58 -44.62
N GLY A 260 22.38 -9.31 -43.72
CA GLY A 260 22.23 -9.08 -42.29
C GLY A 260 23.19 -9.87 -41.39
N CYS A 261 23.08 -9.64 -40.09
CA CYS A 261 23.81 -10.34 -39.04
C CYS A 261 22.81 -10.95 -38.06
N TYR A 262 23.00 -12.22 -37.69
CA TYR A 262 22.14 -12.91 -36.72
C TYR A 262 22.90 -13.14 -35.41
N TRP A 263 22.19 -12.95 -34.31
CA TRP A 263 22.68 -13.30 -32.97
C TRP A 263 22.04 -14.64 -32.57
N TRP A 264 22.87 -15.68 -32.46
CA TRP A 264 22.46 -16.92 -31.83
C TRP A 264 22.93 -16.90 -30.36
N PRO A 265 22.04 -17.04 -29.38
CA PRO A 265 22.49 -17.42 -28.05
C PRO A 265 23.07 -18.83 -28.16
N LYS A 266 24.32 -19.04 -27.69
CA LYS A 266 24.80 -20.37 -27.38
C LYS A 266 23.96 -20.90 -26.23
N LEU A 267 23.05 -21.82 -26.55
CA LEU A 267 22.46 -22.73 -25.59
C LEU A 267 23.47 -23.86 -25.39
N ASP A 268 24.07 -23.92 -24.20
CA ASP A 268 24.63 -25.18 -23.71
C ASP A 268 23.45 -26.05 -23.28
N ASP A 269 23.38 -27.28 -23.79
CA ASP A 269 22.47 -28.39 -23.38
C ASP A 269 22.38 -28.47 -21.84
N ASP A 270 21.25 -28.70 -21.17
CA ASP A 270 20.17 -29.66 -21.44
C ASP A 270 18.81 -29.15 -20.88
N THR A 271 17.72 -29.50 -21.56
CA THR A 271 16.30 -29.48 -21.13
C THR A 271 15.53 -28.15 -21.03
N LEU A 272 14.96 -27.72 -22.16
CA LEU A 272 13.51 -27.43 -22.32
C LEU A 272 13.25 -27.00 -23.76
N LYS A 273 12.59 -27.88 -24.54
CA LYS A 273 12.07 -27.53 -25.86
C LYS A 273 10.81 -26.68 -25.68
N LEU A 274 10.83 -25.45 -26.21
CA LEU A 274 9.62 -24.74 -26.58
C LEU A 274 9.54 -24.77 -28.10
N ASP A 275 8.66 -25.65 -28.61
CA ASP A 275 8.25 -25.62 -30.01
C ASP A 275 7.31 -24.43 -30.19
N CYS A 276 7.77 -23.39 -30.88
CA CYS A 276 6.90 -22.39 -31.48
C CYS A 276 6.77 -22.73 -32.97
N GLU A 277 5.73 -23.49 -33.33
CA GLU A 277 5.31 -23.59 -34.72
C GLU A 277 4.71 -22.24 -35.16
N TYR A 278 5.21 -21.74 -36.29
CA TYR A 278 4.67 -20.58 -36.97
C TYR A 278 3.50 -21.04 -37.84
N SER A 279 2.26 -20.74 -37.47
CA SER A 279 1.09 -20.93 -38.32
C SER A 279 0.67 -19.58 -38.90
N SER A 280 0.93 -19.40 -40.19
CA SER A 280 0.39 -18.32 -40.99
C SER A 280 -0.94 -18.77 -41.58
N ASP A 281 -2.03 -18.67 -40.82
CA ASP A 281 -3.37 -18.40 -41.34
C ASP A 281 -4.41 -18.28 -40.21
N TRP A 282 -5.32 -17.30 -40.37
CA TRP A 282 -6.63 -17.11 -39.74
C TRP A 282 -6.83 -16.10 -38.56
N PRO A 283 -8.05 -15.46 -38.45
CA PRO A 283 -8.18 -14.00 -38.40
C PRO A 283 -9.04 -13.46 -37.24
N LYS A 284 -9.01 -12.13 -37.05
CA LYS A 284 -10.05 -11.27 -36.45
C LYS A 284 -10.93 -11.90 -35.34
N GLN A 285 -10.42 -11.95 -34.11
CA GLN A 285 -11.20 -11.74 -32.87
C GLN A 285 -10.26 -11.68 -31.66
N ALA A 286 -9.67 -10.49 -31.44
CA ALA A 286 -9.01 -10.10 -30.19
C ALA A 286 -8.93 -8.57 -30.17
N LYS A 287 -10.10 -7.92 -30.15
CA LYS A 287 -10.26 -6.64 -29.45
C LYS A 287 -10.84 -7.05 -28.09
N ASP A 288 -10.37 -6.40 -27.03
CA ASP A 288 -10.77 -6.62 -25.62
C ASP A 288 -9.84 -7.53 -24.83
N THR A 289 -8.55 -7.20 -24.77
CA THR A 289 -7.74 -7.26 -23.53
C THR A 289 -6.44 -6.49 -23.72
N HIS A 290 -6.54 -5.16 -23.83
CA HIS A 290 -5.45 -4.24 -23.51
C HIS A 290 -6.06 -2.84 -23.33
N ASN A 291 -6.19 -2.42 -22.07
CA ASN A 291 -6.18 -1.02 -21.61
C ASN A 291 -6.53 -0.98 -20.13
N LEU A 292 -5.53 -1.04 -19.25
CA LEU A 292 -5.59 -0.44 -17.92
C LEU A 292 -4.17 0.05 -17.60
N PHE A 293 -4.09 1.33 -17.22
CA PHE A 293 -2.89 2.15 -16.97
C PHE A 293 -2.29 2.91 -18.15
N GLU A 294 -3.05 3.85 -18.71
CA GLU A 294 -2.50 5.15 -19.14
C GLU A 294 -3.54 6.23 -18.86
N ASP A 295 -3.13 7.33 -18.22
CA ASP A 295 -3.83 8.60 -18.33
C ASP A 295 -2.81 9.73 -18.49
N TYR A 296 -3.05 10.53 -19.54
CA TYR A 296 -2.40 11.78 -19.95
C TYR A 296 -0.91 11.73 -20.39
N ASN A 297 -0.68 11.27 -21.61
CA ASN A 297 0.28 11.91 -22.52
C ASN A 297 -0.47 12.48 -23.72
N THR A 298 -0.48 13.81 -23.83
CA THR A 298 -0.95 14.51 -25.02
C THR A 298 0.03 14.23 -26.16
N CYS A 299 -0.34 13.35 -27.11
CA CYS A 299 0.43 13.15 -28.33
C CYS A 299 0.29 14.36 -29.26
N CYS A 300 1.29 15.24 -29.28
CA CYS A 300 1.46 16.23 -30.33
C CYS A 300 2.22 15.61 -31.50
N HIS A 301 1.54 15.30 -32.60
CA HIS A 301 2.22 15.02 -33.87
C HIS A 301 2.68 16.33 -34.51
N LYS A 302 3.99 16.44 -34.75
CA LYS A 302 4.56 17.46 -35.63
C LYS A 302 4.68 16.86 -37.02
N ASP A 303 3.80 17.27 -37.92
CA ASP A 303 4.04 17.18 -39.35
C ASP A 303 3.84 18.56 -39.97
N GLY A 304 4.87 19.04 -40.68
CA GLY A 304 4.74 20.12 -41.67
C GLY A 304 4.06 21.43 -41.22
N GLY A 305 4.62 22.13 -40.23
CA GLY A 305 4.52 23.60 -40.18
C GLY A 305 3.31 24.26 -39.51
N SER A 306 2.48 23.56 -38.73
CA SER A 306 1.51 24.22 -37.84
C SER A 306 1.06 23.31 -36.69
N SER A 307 1.08 23.82 -35.46
CA SER A 307 0.60 23.12 -34.27
C SER A 307 -0.65 23.80 -33.72
N ARG A 308 -1.78 23.08 -33.69
CA ARG A 308 -2.96 23.40 -32.87
C ARG A 308 -3.37 22.16 -32.08
N CYS A 309 -3.53 22.34 -30.78
CA CYS A 309 -4.17 21.39 -29.88
C CYS A 309 -5.57 21.92 -29.59
N THR A 310 -6.61 21.13 -29.77
CA THR A 310 -7.95 21.39 -29.20
C THR A 310 -8.20 20.38 -28.11
N GLY A 311 -8.65 20.87 -26.95
CA GLY A 311 -8.87 20.09 -25.73
C GLY A 311 -10.11 19.22 -25.75
#